data_AF-E1ZU32-F1
#
_entry.id   AF-E1ZU32-F1
#
_cell.length_a   1.000
_cell.length_b   1.000
_cell.length_c   1.000
_cell.angle_alpha   90.00
_cell.angle_beta   90.00
_cell.angle_gamma   90.00
#
_symmetry.space_group_name_H-M   'P 1'
#
loop_
_entity.id
_entity.type
_entity.pdbx_description
1 polymer ?
#
loop_
_entity_poly.entity_id
_entity_poly.type
_entity_poly.pdbx_seq_one_letter_code
_entity_poly.pdbx_strand_id
1 'polypeptide(L)'
;MESAFTSALARSGRIVDLAYAALVHQLGIIPRFFPKGFGSLDLIDFHEDVQQFQRWPPDHFPQQLPWKKLVESSYGKHGYKVFKASFRTPCQGRVYDALPAESRAAHAMLIVPDAPADGAPCVVHLAATGDHGYARRSHLGLPLVQQGIATLALESPYYGQRKPHYQRGSKLLHVSDLLLLGRATIEESLLLLHWLGRAGHERL
;
A
#
# COMPACT_ATOMS: atom_id res chain seq x y z
N MET A 1 41.66 -15.80 -0.47
CA MET A 1 41.24 -15.92 0.95
C MET A 1 39.79 -15.46 1.18
N GLU A 2 39.24 -14.55 0.36
CA GLU A 2 37.85 -14.08 0.44
C GLU A 2 36.79 -15.17 0.15
N SER A 3 37.06 -16.07 -0.81
CA SER A 3 36.11 -17.12 -1.26
C SER A 3 35.75 -18.16 -0.18
N ALA A 4 36.69 -18.49 0.71
CA ALA A 4 36.43 -19.43 1.81
C ALA A 4 35.56 -18.80 2.91
N PHE A 5 35.72 -17.50 3.16
CA PHE A 5 34.92 -16.75 4.12
C PHE A 5 33.46 -16.58 3.65
N THR A 6 33.24 -16.30 2.37
CA THR A 6 31.89 -16.22 1.78
C THR A 6 31.18 -17.58 1.82
N SER A 7 31.90 -18.67 1.56
CA SER A 7 31.40 -20.05 1.68
C SER A 7 31.00 -20.41 3.12
N ALA A 8 31.83 -20.06 4.10
CA ALA A 8 31.55 -20.31 5.51
C ALA A 8 30.34 -19.51 6.01
N LEU A 9 30.25 -18.23 5.65
CA LEU A 9 29.11 -17.34 5.97
C LEU A 9 27.79 -17.83 5.33
N ALA A 10 27.85 -18.30 4.08
CA ALA A 10 26.69 -18.87 3.39
C ALA A 10 26.23 -20.19 4.05
N ARG A 11 27.17 -21.02 4.51
CA ARG A 11 26.87 -22.28 5.19
C ARG A 11 26.29 -22.05 6.59
N SER A 12 26.80 -21.06 7.34
CA SER A 12 26.21 -20.67 8.63
C SER A 12 24.82 -20.05 8.46
N GLY A 13 24.62 -19.20 7.45
CA GLY A 13 23.31 -18.62 7.14
C GLY A 13 22.26 -19.70 6.85
N ARG A 14 22.61 -20.70 6.03
CA ARG A 14 21.73 -21.83 5.72
C ARG A 14 21.33 -22.65 6.95
N ILE A 15 22.27 -22.88 7.88
CA ILE A 15 21.96 -23.63 9.12
C ILE A 15 21.01 -22.82 10.01
N VAL A 16 21.22 -21.51 10.13
CA VAL A 16 20.33 -20.62 10.89
C VAL A 16 18.94 -20.59 10.26
N ASP A 17 18.83 -20.47 8.93
CA ASP A 17 17.55 -20.48 8.22
C ASP A 17 16.81 -21.82 8.41
N LEU A 18 17.51 -22.95 8.30
CA LEU A 18 16.92 -24.26 8.51
C LEU A 18 16.47 -24.48 9.96
N ALA A 19 17.26 -24.03 10.94
CA ALA A 19 16.92 -24.10 12.35
C ALA A 19 15.72 -23.20 12.67
N TYR A 20 15.70 -21.97 12.15
CA TYR A 20 14.58 -21.05 12.25
C TYR A 20 13.33 -21.66 11.63
N ALA A 21 13.41 -22.14 10.38
CA ALA A 21 12.28 -22.74 9.68
C ALA A 21 11.76 -23.98 10.42
N ALA A 22 12.63 -24.89 10.87
CA ALA A 22 12.23 -26.06 11.63
C ALA A 22 11.53 -25.66 12.93
N LEU A 23 12.13 -24.77 13.73
CA LEU A 23 11.57 -24.32 15.00
C LEU A 23 10.22 -23.62 14.79
N VAL A 24 10.14 -22.69 13.85
CA VAL A 24 8.97 -21.85 13.61
C VAL A 24 7.81 -22.64 13.01
N HIS A 25 8.08 -23.47 11.99
CA HIS A 25 7.03 -24.20 11.27
C HIS A 25 6.60 -25.48 11.98
N GLN A 26 7.52 -26.21 12.63
CA GLN A 26 7.16 -27.44 13.35
C GLN A 26 6.47 -27.17 14.68
N LEU A 27 6.87 -26.11 15.40
CA LEU A 27 6.22 -25.75 16.67
C LEU A 27 4.95 -24.90 16.48
N GLY A 28 4.59 -24.55 15.23
CA GLY A 28 3.37 -23.80 14.93
C GLY A 28 3.33 -22.39 15.55
N ILE A 29 4.50 -21.84 15.91
CA ILE A 29 4.63 -20.55 16.63
C ILE A 29 4.09 -19.40 15.76
N ILE A 30 4.20 -19.53 14.43
CA ILE A 30 3.71 -18.54 13.48
C ILE A 30 2.37 -19.01 12.89
N PRO A 31 1.29 -18.18 12.99
CA PRO A 31 0.01 -18.52 12.38
C PRO A 31 0.16 -18.81 10.88
N ARG A 32 -0.59 -19.79 10.37
CA ARG A 32 -0.60 -20.14 8.94
C ARG A 32 -1.01 -18.94 8.07
N PHE A 33 -0.51 -18.89 6.85
CA PHE A 33 -1.08 -18.03 5.82
C PHE A 33 -2.45 -18.58 5.41
N PHE A 34 -3.40 -17.69 5.18
CA PHE A 34 -4.76 -18.04 4.74
C PHE A 34 -5.39 -19.16 5.59
N PRO A 35 -5.49 -18.99 6.92
CA PRO A 35 -5.95 -20.03 7.84
C PRO A 35 -7.39 -20.51 7.55
N LYS A 36 -8.18 -19.76 6.77
CA LYS A 36 -9.54 -20.13 6.34
C LYS A 36 -9.59 -20.63 4.88
N GLY A 37 -8.45 -20.89 4.26
CA GLY A 37 -8.36 -21.49 2.92
C GLY A 37 -8.49 -20.49 1.77
N PHE A 38 -9.09 -20.90 0.66
CA PHE A 38 -9.12 -20.10 -0.56
C PHE A 38 -10.14 -18.95 -0.54
N GLY A 39 -11.26 -19.13 0.17
CA GLY A 39 -12.39 -18.20 0.10
C GLY A 39 -13.08 -18.25 -1.27
N SER A 40 -13.76 -17.16 -1.63
CA SER A 40 -14.51 -17.01 -2.88
C SER A 40 -13.60 -16.47 -4.00
N LEU A 41 -13.06 -17.37 -4.82
CA LEU A 41 -12.18 -16.99 -5.94
C LEU A 41 -12.95 -16.46 -7.16
N ASP A 42 -14.25 -16.73 -7.23
CA ASP A 42 -15.20 -16.15 -8.17
C ASP A 42 -15.38 -14.63 -8.00
N LEU A 43 -14.76 -14.03 -6.96
CA LEU A 43 -14.64 -12.59 -6.76
C LEU A 43 -13.62 -11.90 -7.67
N ILE A 44 -12.84 -12.65 -8.44
CA ILE A 44 -11.99 -12.11 -9.51
C ILE A 44 -12.52 -12.59 -10.85
N ASP A 45 -12.99 -11.65 -11.66
CA ASP A 45 -13.36 -11.91 -13.05
C ASP A 45 -12.49 -11.00 -13.91
N PHE A 46 -11.40 -11.56 -14.45
CA PHE A 46 -10.44 -10.79 -15.24
C PHE A 46 -11.07 -10.15 -16.49
N HIS A 47 -12.12 -10.73 -17.05
CA HIS A 47 -12.75 -10.21 -18.25
C HIS A 47 -13.59 -8.97 -17.91
N GLU A 48 -14.45 -9.05 -16.90
CA GLU A 48 -15.19 -7.90 -16.36
C GLU A 48 -14.23 -6.79 -15.91
N ASP A 49 -13.19 -7.19 -15.17
CA ASP A 49 -12.17 -6.32 -14.62
C ASP A 49 -11.44 -5.49 -15.69
N VAL A 50 -11.03 -6.12 -16.79
CA VAL A 50 -10.36 -5.44 -17.91
C VAL A 50 -11.32 -4.48 -18.61
N GLN A 51 -12.57 -4.89 -18.82
CA GLN A 51 -13.58 -4.01 -19.42
C GLN A 51 -13.85 -2.77 -18.57
N GLN A 52 -13.89 -2.92 -17.25
CA GLN A 52 -14.05 -1.79 -16.33
C GLN A 52 -12.87 -0.82 -16.44
N PHE A 53 -11.63 -1.33 -16.50
CA PHE A 53 -10.43 -0.48 -16.61
C PHE A 53 -10.31 0.28 -17.94
N GLN A 54 -10.93 -0.21 -19.01
CA GLN A 54 -10.97 0.52 -20.29
C GLN A 54 -11.80 1.81 -20.20
N ARG A 55 -12.68 1.94 -19.19
CA ARG A 55 -13.58 3.09 -18.99
C ARG A 55 -13.15 3.98 -17.82
N TRP A 56 -11.84 4.18 -17.65
CA TRP A 56 -11.29 4.98 -16.55
C TRP A 56 -11.09 6.47 -16.93
N PRO A 57 -11.36 7.44 -16.03
CA PRO A 57 -11.91 7.29 -14.67
C PRO A 57 -13.42 7.01 -14.70
N PRO A 58 -13.96 6.31 -13.69
CA PRO A 58 -15.38 5.98 -13.66
C PRO A 58 -16.25 7.20 -13.29
N ASP A 59 -17.52 7.22 -13.68
CA ASP A 59 -18.38 8.42 -13.55
C ASP A 59 -18.65 8.84 -12.09
N HIS A 60 -18.65 7.90 -11.15
CA HIS A 60 -18.85 8.15 -9.72
C HIS A 60 -17.60 8.64 -8.99
N PHE A 61 -16.53 8.90 -9.74
CA PHE A 61 -15.25 9.31 -9.19
C PHE A 61 -15.32 10.70 -8.55
N PRO A 62 -14.98 10.84 -7.26
CA PRO A 62 -14.97 12.15 -6.62
C PRO A 62 -13.86 13.02 -7.23
N GLN A 63 -14.25 14.15 -7.84
CA GLN A 63 -13.29 15.08 -8.45
C GLN A 63 -12.38 15.76 -7.41
N GLN A 64 -12.80 15.78 -6.14
CA GLN A 64 -12.03 16.35 -5.04
C GLN A 64 -11.93 15.35 -3.89
N LEU A 65 -10.72 15.16 -3.39
CA LEU A 65 -10.45 14.34 -2.21
C LEU A 65 -10.34 15.24 -0.96
N PRO A 66 -10.88 14.81 0.19
CA PRO A 66 -10.96 15.63 1.39
C PRO A 66 -9.62 15.66 2.15
N TRP A 67 -8.59 16.25 1.55
CA TRP A 67 -7.27 16.39 2.16
C TRP A 67 -7.31 17.36 3.34
N LYS A 68 -6.85 16.89 4.50
CA LYS A 68 -6.69 17.68 5.71
C LYS A 68 -5.21 17.80 6.04
N LYS A 69 -4.73 19.04 6.20
CA LYS A 69 -3.37 19.31 6.67
C LYS A 69 -3.24 18.79 8.11
N LEU A 70 -2.19 18.03 8.38
CA LEU A 70 -1.91 17.48 9.71
C LEU A 70 -0.73 18.17 10.37
N VAL A 71 0.36 18.35 9.62
CA VAL A 71 1.59 18.91 10.15
C VAL A 71 2.32 19.70 9.07
N GLU A 72 3.10 20.66 9.53
CA GLU A 72 4.11 21.38 8.77
C GLU A 72 5.42 21.23 9.53
N SER A 73 6.48 20.87 8.82
CA SER A 73 7.76 20.52 9.41
C SER A 73 8.86 20.70 8.37
N SER A 74 10.09 20.33 8.71
CA SER A 74 11.24 20.40 7.81
C SER A 74 12.07 19.11 7.82
N TYR A 75 12.70 18.82 6.70
CA TYR A 75 13.69 17.76 6.54
C TYR A 75 15.03 18.41 6.14
N GLY A 76 15.91 18.58 7.14
CA GLY A 76 17.06 19.46 7.02
C GLY A 76 16.63 20.92 6.86
N LYS A 77 17.03 21.56 5.76
CA LYS A 77 16.69 22.96 5.45
C LYS A 77 15.42 23.11 4.59
N HIS A 78 14.77 22.02 4.22
CA HIS A 78 13.64 22.02 3.29
C HIS A 78 12.33 21.83 4.04
N GLY A 79 11.41 22.79 3.93
CA GLY A 79 10.08 22.71 4.52
C GLY A 79 9.15 21.78 3.74
N TYR A 80 8.21 21.17 4.45
CA TYR A 80 7.15 20.35 3.87
C TYR A 80 5.87 20.38 4.69
N LYS A 81 4.77 20.02 4.04
CA LYS A 81 3.44 19.85 4.63
C LYS A 81 2.97 18.41 4.47
N VAL A 82 2.32 17.87 5.49
CA VAL A 82 1.70 16.54 5.44
C VAL A 82 0.19 16.68 5.49
N PHE A 83 -0.48 15.98 4.59
CA PHE A 83 -1.92 15.90 4.48
C PHE A 83 -2.38 14.46 4.61
N LYS A 84 -3.61 14.24 5.09
CA LYS A 84 -4.29 12.95 4.99
C LYS A 84 -5.67 13.12 4.39
N ALA A 85 -6.09 12.12 3.63
CA ALA A 85 -7.45 11.99 3.12
C ALA A 85 -8.00 10.61 3.47
N SER A 86 -9.31 10.56 3.69
CA SER A 86 -10.09 9.33 3.72
C SER A 86 -11.28 9.51 2.79
N PHE A 87 -11.49 8.55 1.90
CA PHE A 87 -12.50 8.60 0.86
C PHE A 87 -13.05 7.21 0.58
N ARG A 88 -14.27 7.11 0.06
CA ARG A 88 -14.83 5.81 -0.34
C ARG A 88 -13.98 5.21 -1.47
N THR A 89 -13.65 3.93 -1.37
CA THR A 89 -12.94 3.22 -2.45
C THR A 89 -13.73 3.33 -3.77
N PRO A 90 -13.06 3.48 -4.94
CA PRO A 90 -13.72 3.51 -6.25
C PRO A 90 -14.30 2.16 -6.65
N CYS A 91 -13.91 1.07 -5.99
CA CYS A 91 -14.45 -0.28 -6.25
C CYS A 91 -15.99 -0.27 -6.23
N GLN A 92 -16.58 -1.11 -7.08
CA GLN A 92 -18.02 -1.29 -7.21
C GLN A 92 -18.43 -2.76 -7.22
N GLY A 93 -19.74 -2.99 -7.10
CA GLY A 93 -20.38 -4.30 -7.23
C GLY A 93 -19.70 -5.37 -6.36
N ARG A 94 -19.46 -6.52 -6.98
CA ARG A 94 -18.89 -7.72 -6.35
C ARG A 94 -17.61 -7.45 -5.55
N VAL A 95 -16.68 -6.66 -6.10
CA VAL A 95 -15.42 -6.32 -5.40
C VAL A 95 -15.71 -5.47 -4.17
N TYR A 96 -16.53 -4.42 -4.30
CA TYR A 96 -16.88 -3.55 -3.18
C TYR A 96 -17.62 -4.29 -2.06
N ASP A 97 -18.56 -5.14 -2.44
CA ASP A 97 -19.40 -5.87 -1.50
C ASP A 97 -18.60 -6.92 -0.72
N ALA A 98 -17.61 -7.54 -1.37
CA ALA A 98 -16.72 -8.50 -0.74
C ALA A 98 -15.64 -7.87 0.16
N LEU A 99 -15.32 -6.58 -0.01
CA LEU A 99 -14.38 -5.89 0.88
C LEU A 99 -14.96 -5.81 2.31
N PRO A 100 -14.12 -6.05 3.34
CA PRO A 100 -14.50 -5.74 4.72
C PRO A 100 -14.92 -4.27 4.86
N ALA A 101 -15.84 -4.00 5.78
CA ALA A 101 -16.37 -2.65 6.00
C ALA A 101 -15.25 -1.62 6.26
N GLU A 102 -14.24 -1.99 7.04
CA GLU A 102 -13.06 -1.18 7.35
C GLU A 102 -12.22 -0.86 6.10
N SER A 103 -12.26 -1.73 5.09
CA SER A 103 -11.53 -1.56 3.82
C SER A 103 -12.33 -0.81 2.74
N ARG A 104 -13.61 -0.50 2.95
CA ARG A 104 -14.43 0.27 1.99
C ARG A 104 -14.13 1.77 1.97
N ALA A 105 -13.41 2.25 2.99
CA ALA A 105 -12.79 3.57 2.99
C ALA A 105 -11.30 3.41 2.69
N ALA A 106 -10.82 4.10 1.65
CA ALA A 106 -9.40 4.26 1.35
C ALA A 106 -8.82 5.37 2.22
N HIS A 107 -7.55 5.22 2.60
CA HIS A 107 -6.82 6.20 3.40
C HIS A 107 -5.47 6.48 2.76
N ALA A 108 -5.16 7.76 2.56
CA ALA A 108 -3.92 8.19 1.93
C ALA A 108 -3.26 9.30 2.74
N MET A 109 -1.93 9.36 2.66
CA MET A 109 -1.10 10.44 3.20
C MET A 109 -0.30 11.07 2.06
N LEU A 110 -0.22 12.40 2.04
CA LEU A 110 0.54 13.15 1.05
C LEU A 110 1.54 14.05 1.78
N ILE A 111 2.82 13.94 1.42
CA ILE A 111 3.91 14.83 1.84
C ILE A 111 4.21 15.74 0.65
N VAL A 112 4.06 17.05 0.83
CA VAL A 112 4.29 18.06 -0.21
C VAL A 112 5.45 18.95 0.21
N PRO A 113 6.53 19.07 -0.59
CA PRO A 113 7.60 20.02 -0.33
C PRO A 113 7.09 21.46 -0.50
N ASP A 114 7.61 22.40 0.30
CA ASP A 114 7.25 23.82 0.17
C ASP A 114 7.79 24.46 -1.12
N ALA A 115 8.87 23.91 -1.66
CA ALA A 115 9.45 24.27 -2.96
C ALA A 115 9.49 23.03 -3.87
N PRO A 116 8.41 22.75 -4.62
CA PRO A 116 8.39 21.65 -5.58
C PRO A 116 9.40 21.88 -6.73
N ALA A 117 9.96 20.79 -7.25
CA ALA A 117 10.73 20.83 -8.50
C ALA A 117 9.80 21.08 -9.70
N ASP A 118 10.40 21.38 -10.85
CA ASP A 118 9.67 21.62 -12.09
C ASP A 118 8.78 20.41 -12.48
N GLY A 119 7.55 20.69 -12.91
CA GLY A 119 6.50 19.70 -13.13
C GLY A 119 5.93 19.05 -11.85
N ALA A 120 6.25 19.58 -10.66
CA ALA A 120 5.79 19.13 -9.35
C ALA A 120 5.79 17.59 -9.20
N PRO A 121 6.94 16.92 -9.27
CA PRO A 121 7.00 15.46 -9.27
C PRO A 121 6.42 14.84 -7.99
N CYS A 122 5.73 13.71 -8.11
CA CYS A 122 5.18 12.98 -6.98
C CYS A 122 5.38 11.46 -7.11
N VAL A 123 5.92 10.82 -6.07
CA VAL A 123 6.06 9.35 -6.02
C VAL A 123 4.89 8.74 -5.26
N VAL A 124 4.24 7.74 -5.85
CA VAL A 124 3.22 6.94 -5.18
C VAL A 124 3.83 5.67 -4.56
N HIS A 125 3.82 5.60 -3.23
CA HIS A 125 4.28 4.44 -2.47
C HIS A 125 3.13 3.54 -2.00
N LEU A 126 3.09 2.34 -2.57
CA LEU A 126 2.19 1.26 -2.15
C LEU A 126 2.79 0.48 -0.99
N ALA A 127 1.92 -0.08 -0.14
CA ALA A 127 2.32 -0.81 1.04
C ALA A 127 2.97 -2.15 0.66
N ALA A 128 4.11 -2.47 1.27
CA ALA A 128 4.66 -3.83 1.26
C ALA A 128 3.91 -4.72 2.27
N THR A 129 4.15 -6.04 2.26
CA THR A 129 3.49 -6.96 3.19
C THR A 129 3.68 -6.54 4.65
N GLY A 130 2.56 -6.32 5.34
CA GLY A 130 2.50 -5.88 6.73
C GLY A 130 2.90 -4.44 6.99
N ASP A 131 3.01 -3.60 5.96
CA ASP A 131 3.16 -2.15 6.05
C ASP A 131 1.89 -1.44 6.51
N HIS A 132 1.62 -1.60 7.80
CA HIS A 132 0.57 -0.90 8.52
C HIS A 132 0.93 0.59 8.73
N GLY A 133 -0.04 1.48 8.53
CA GLY A 133 0.18 2.91 8.60
C GLY A 133 1.09 3.42 7.49
N TYR A 134 1.76 4.53 7.75
CA TYR A 134 2.58 5.24 6.75
C TYR A 134 4.06 5.28 7.10
N ALA A 135 4.46 4.81 8.29
CA ALA A 135 5.76 5.10 8.87
C ALA A 135 6.94 4.74 7.95
N ARG A 136 6.95 3.52 7.39
CA ARG A 136 8.03 3.09 6.48
C ARG A 136 8.07 3.93 5.20
N ARG A 137 6.91 4.20 4.61
CA ARG A 137 6.81 4.99 3.38
C ARG A 137 7.12 6.47 3.61
N SER A 138 6.83 7.01 4.77
CA SER A 138 7.32 8.34 5.19
C SER A 138 8.84 8.38 5.28
N HIS A 139 9.48 7.32 5.81
CA HIS A 139 10.94 7.27 5.86
C HIS A 139 11.58 7.22 4.47
N LEU A 140 10.92 6.57 3.50
CA LEU A 140 11.36 6.58 2.10
C LEU A 140 11.09 7.94 1.43
N GLY A 141 9.97 8.58 1.75
CA GLY A 141 9.53 9.83 1.10
C GLY A 141 10.15 11.11 1.65
N LEU A 142 10.47 11.19 2.94
CA LEU A 142 11.02 12.40 3.55
C LEU A 142 12.33 12.88 2.91
N PRO A 143 13.31 12.00 2.57
CA PRO A 143 14.49 12.41 1.81
C PRO A 143 14.18 13.05 0.45
N LEU A 144 13.07 12.67 -0.19
CA LEU A 144 12.66 13.19 -1.50
C LEU A 144 12.26 14.67 -1.46
N VAL A 145 11.88 15.18 -0.27
CA VAL A 145 11.59 16.61 -0.05
C VAL A 145 12.78 17.50 -0.43
N GLN A 146 14.02 17.02 -0.21
CA GLN A 146 15.23 17.78 -0.57
C GLN A 146 15.38 17.97 -2.08
N GLN A 147 14.72 17.15 -2.88
CA GLN A 147 14.71 17.21 -4.34
C GLN A 147 13.44 17.88 -4.88
N GLY A 148 12.59 18.45 -4.01
CA GLY A 148 11.31 19.03 -4.41
C GLY A 148 10.31 17.99 -4.93
N ILE A 149 10.43 16.72 -4.51
CA ILE A 149 9.55 15.62 -4.92
C ILE A 149 8.55 15.33 -3.79
N ALA A 150 7.26 15.34 -4.12
CA ALA A 150 6.19 14.95 -3.23
C ALA A 150 6.12 13.43 -3.05
N THR A 151 5.55 12.97 -1.94
CA THR A 151 5.30 11.54 -1.69
C THR A 151 3.85 11.30 -1.33
N LEU A 152 3.17 10.46 -2.09
CA LEU A 152 1.83 9.97 -1.78
C LEU A 152 1.91 8.51 -1.31
N ALA A 153 1.32 8.20 -0.17
CA ALA A 153 1.29 6.84 0.38
C ALA A 153 -0.16 6.38 0.62
N LEU A 154 -0.55 5.26 0.01
CA LEU A 154 -1.89 4.66 0.12
C LEU A 154 -1.90 3.49 1.12
N GLU A 155 -2.61 3.59 2.24
CA GLU A 155 -2.76 2.45 3.15
C GLU A 155 -3.59 1.34 2.48
N SER A 156 -2.99 0.17 2.28
CA SER A 156 -3.66 -0.94 1.61
C SER A 156 -4.87 -1.46 2.39
N PRO A 157 -5.87 -2.02 1.68
CA PRO A 157 -6.93 -2.80 2.32
C PRO A 157 -6.34 -3.85 3.27
N TYR A 158 -7.08 -4.21 4.32
CA TYR A 158 -6.66 -5.15 5.36
C TYR A 158 -5.47 -4.71 6.25
N TYR A 159 -4.89 -3.52 6.07
CA TYR A 159 -3.78 -3.00 6.89
C TYR A 159 -4.19 -1.77 7.72
N GLY A 160 -3.51 -1.58 8.86
CA GLY A 160 -3.68 -0.41 9.72
C GLY A 160 -5.14 -0.15 10.05
N GLN A 161 -5.66 1.03 9.67
CA GLN A 161 -7.06 1.42 9.94
C GLN A 161 -8.07 0.61 9.12
N ARG A 162 -7.62 0.01 8.02
CA ARG A 162 -8.44 -0.79 7.10
C ARG A 162 -8.44 -2.27 7.42
N LYS A 163 -7.75 -2.68 8.49
CA LYS A 163 -7.65 -4.08 8.93
C LYS A 163 -8.91 -4.50 9.69
N PRO A 164 -9.59 -5.57 9.25
CA PRO A 164 -10.72 -6.11 10.01
C PRO A 164 -10.33 -6.50 11.44
N HIS A 165 -11.25 -6.31 12.38
CA HIS A 165 -11.01 -6.63 13.79
C HIS A 165 -10.68 -8.11 14.02
N TYR A 166 -11.27 -9.01 13.23
CA TYR A 166 -11.04 -10.46 13.28
C TYR A 166 -9.71 -10.90 12.63
N GLN A 167 -8.97 -9.99 12.00
CA GLN A 167 -7.68 -10.29 11.39
C GLN A 167 -6.52 -10.00 12.36
N ARG A 168 -5.60 -10.96 12.51
CA ARG A 168 -4.39 -10.82 13.33
C ARG A 168 -3.20 -10.37 12.48
N GLY A 169 -2.70 -9.16 12.75
CA GLY A 169 -1.58 -8.58 12.02
C GLY A 169 -1.86 -8.47 10.52
N SER A 170 -0.86 -8.75 9.70
CA SER A 170 -0.94 -8.69 8.23
C SER A 170 -1.41 -9.99 7.57
N LYS A 171 -1.86 -10.97 8.35
CA LYS A 171 -2.22 -12.30 7.86
C LYS A 171 -3.67 -12.32 7.40
N LEU A 172 -3.84 -12.28 6.09
CA LEU A 172 -5.13 -12.45 5.43
C LEU A 172 -5.72 -13.83 5.74
N LEU A 173 -7.05 -13.88 5.86
CA LEU A 173 -7.75 -15.10 6.26
C LEU A 173 -7.95 -16.06 5.08
N HIS A 174 -8.20 -15.52 3.90
CA HIS A 174 -8.41 -16.28 2.66
C HIS A 174 -7.48 -15.82 1.54
N VAL A 175 -7.23 -16.68 0.56
CA VAL A 175 -6.52 -16.31 -0.68
C VAL A 175 -7.30 -15.22 -1.43
N SER A 176 -8.62 -15.30 -1.49
CA SER A 176 -9.48 -14.28 -2.09
C SER A 176 -9.27 -12.88 -1.50
N ASP A 177 -8.98 -12.77 -0.20
CA ASP A 177 -8.69 -11.48 0.45
C ASP A 177 -7.45 -10.81 -0.14
N LEU A 178 -6.44 -11.60 -0.57
CA LEU A 178 -5.24 -11.07 -1.21
C LEU A 178 -5.57 -10.48 -2.58
N LEU A 179 -6.45 -11.16 -3.32
CA LEU A 179 -6.87 -10.71 -4.64
C LEU A 179 -7.73 -9.44 -4.54
N LEU A 180 -8.64 -9.36 -3.56
CA LEU A 180 -9.42 -8.16 -3.25
C LEU A 180 -8.52 -6.99 -2.82
N LEU A 181 -7.53 -7.25 -1.96
CA LEU A 181 -6.52 -6.26 -1.56
C LEU A 181 -5.81 -5.69 -2.78
N GLY A 182 -5.31 -6.56 -3.66
CA GLY A 182 -4.63 -6.17 -4.89
C GLY A 182 -5.54 -5.35 -5.80
N ARG A 183 -6.75 -5.84 -6.07
CA ARG A 183 -7.74 -5.18 -6.93
C ARG A 183 -8.08 -3.78 -6.44
N ALA A 184 -8.42 -3.63 -5.17
CA ALA A 184 -8.77 -2.34 -4.60
C ALA A 184 -7.56 -1.39 -4.56
N THR A 185 -6.35 -1.90 -4.29
CA THR A 185 -5.12 -1.09 -4.34
C THR A 185 -4.88 -0.54 -5.74
N ILE A 186 -5.12 -1.33 -6.80
CA ILE A 186 -4.99 -0.87 -8.19
C ILE A 186 -5.97 0.27 -8.47
N GLU A 187 -7.27 0.07 -8.22
CA GLU A 187 -8.29 1.09 -8.51
C GLU A 187 -8.08 2.38 -7.70
N GLU A 188 -7.73 2.26 -6.41
CA GLU A 188 -7.43 3.42 -5.56
C GLU A 188 -6.17 4.16 -6.00
N SER A 189 -5.16 3.44 -6.49
CA SER A 189 -3.93 4.06 -7.02
C SER A 189 -4.19 4.80 -8.32
N LEU A 190 -4.96 4.20 -9.24
CA LEU A 190 -5.40 4.86 -10.47
C LEU A 190 -6.20 6.14 -10.16
N LEU A 191 -6.98 6.11 -9.08
CA LEU A 191 -7.72 7.28 -8.60
C LEU A 191 -6.77 8.38 -8.12
N LEU A 192 -5.80 8.02 -7.29
CA LEU A 192 -4.86 9.00 -6.74
C LEU A 192 -3.95 9.57 -7.84
N LEU A 193 -3.54 8.75 -8.82
CA LEU A 193 -2.77 9.20 -9.98
C LEU A 193 -3.57 10.16 -10.86
N HIS A 194 -4.84 9.85 -11.15
CA HIS A 194 -5.71 10.76 -11.90
C HIS A 194 -5.92 12.09 -11.15
N TRP A 195 -6.13 12.02 -9.84
CA TRP A 195 -6.25 13.22 -9.00
C TRP A 195 -4.96 14.06 -8.98
N LEU A 196 -3.79 13.42 -8.84
CA LEU A 196 -2.48 14.10 -8.87
C LEU A 196 -2.27 14.84 -10.20
N GLY A 197 -2.56 14.20 -11.33
CA GLY A 197 -2.47 14.84 -12.65
C GLY A 197 -3.37 16.08 -12.76
N ARG A 198 -4.60 16.02 -12.22
CA ARG A 198 -5.51 17.18 -12.17
C ARG A 198 -5.06 18.26 -11.19
N ALA A 199 -4.29 17.92 -10.18
CA ALA A 199 -3.71 18.85 -9.21
C ALA A 199 -2.41 19.52 -9.72
N GLY A 200 -1.96 19.22 -10.95
CA GLY A 200 -0.79 19.83 -11.57
C GLY A 200 0.52 19.06 -11.33
N HIS A 201 0.45 17.81 -10.88
CA HIS A 201 1.62 16.93 -10.85
C HIS A 201 1.82 16.30 -12.23
N GLU A 202 2.84 16.75 -12.97
CA GLU A 202 3.10 16.34 -14.35
C GLU A 202 4.05 15.14 -14.45
N ARG A 203 4.76 14.84 -13.36
CA ARG A 203 5.74 13.75 -13.28
C ARG A 203 5.36 12.79 -12.14
N LEU A 204 4.86 11.61 -12.51
CA LEU A 204 4.35 10.57 -11.61
C LEU A 204 5.18 9.29 -11.71
#